data_AF-A0A7H4P514-F1
#
_entry.id   AF-A0A7H4P514-F1
#
_cell.length_a   1.000
_cell.length_b   1.000
_cell.length_c   1.000
_cell.angle_alpha   90.00
_cell.angle_beta   90.00
_cell.angle_gamma   90.00
#
_symmetry.space_group_name_H-M   'P 1'
#
loop_
_entity.id
_entity.type
_entity.pdbx_description
1 polymer ?
#
loop_
_entity_poly.entity_id
_entity_poly.type
_entity_poly.pdbx_seq_one_letter_code
_entity_poly.pdbx_strand_id
1 'polypeptide(L)' 'MPLLDIRNLTIEFKTSEGWVKAVDRVSLTLAEGEIRGLVGESGSG' A
#
# COMPACT_ATOMS: atom_id res chain seq x y z
N MET A 1 12.32 16.98 3.02
CA MET A 1 11.65 15.98 3.89
C MET A 1 10.48 15.41 3.09
N PRO A 2 10.16 14.11 3.23
CA PRO A 2 8.97 13.56 2.55
C PRO A 2 7.70 14.19 3.14
N LEU A 3 6.72 14.48 2.28
CA LEU A 3 5.37 14.88 2.69
C LEU A 3 4.57 13.67 3.18
N LEU A 4 4.75 12.52 2.52
CA LEU A 4 4.19 11.24 2.90
C LEU A 4 5.32 10.21 3.05
N ASP A 5 5.30 9.46 4.16
CA ASP A 5 6.26 8.39 4.44
C ASP A 5 5.50 7.20 5.06
N ILE A 6 5.16 6.23 4.22
CA ILE A 6 4.55 4.95 4.58
C ILE A 6 5.68 3.93 4.74
N ARG A 7 5.73 3.24 5.88
CA ARG A 7 6.75 2.23 6.17
C ARG A 7 6.10 0.92 6.60
N ASN A 8 6.50 -0.17 5.96
CA ASN A 8 6.12 -1.55 6.30
C ASN A 8 4.60 -1.74 6.53
N LEU A 9 3.76 -1.08 5.74
CA LEU A 9 2.31 -1.17 5.86
C LEU A 9 1.84 -2.58 5.47
N THR A 10 1.08 -3.21 6.36
CA THR A 10 0.33 -4.44 6.08
C THR A 10 -1.14 -4.19 6.34
N ILE A 11 -2.00 -4.60 5.40
CA ILE A 11 -3.46 -4.52 5.52
C ILE A 11 -4.01 -5.93 5.31
N GLU A 12 -4.78 -6.39 6.29
CA GLU A 12 -5.37 -7.72 6.31
C GLU A 12 -6.90 -7.63 6.40
N PHE A 13 -7.58 -8.40 5.55
CA PHE A 13 -9.03 -8.56 5.56
C PHE A 13 -9.39 -9.96 6.02
N LYS A 14 -10.46 -10.05 6.80
CA LYS A 14 -11.06 -11.34 7.16
C LYS A 14 -12.11 -11.71 6.13
N THR A 15 -11.89 -12.82 5.44
CA THR A 15 -12.84 -13.41 4.48
C THR A 15 -13.39 -14.72 5.04
N SER A 16 -14.34 -15.34 4.32
CA SER A 16 -14.85 -16.67 4.64
C SER A 16 -13.78 -17.77 4.53
N GLU A 17 -12.73 -17.54 3.74
CA GLU A 17 -11.65 -18.50 3.49
C GLU A 17 -10.43 -18.28 4.41
N GLY A 18 -10.41 -17.19 5.17
CA GLY A 18 -9.36 -16.88 6.13
C GLY A 18 -8.93 -15.41 6.09
N TRP A 19 -7.72 -15.14 6.59
CA TRP A 19 -7.11 -13.83 6.47
C TRP A 19 -6.46 -13.67 5.11
N VAL A 20 -6.74 -12.56 4.44
CA VAL A 20 -6.12 -12.19 3.18
C VAL A 20 -5.31 -10.91 3.40
N LYS A 21 -4.03 -10.96 3.04
CA LYS A 21 -3.17 -9.78 2.99
C LYS A 21 -3.37 -9.07 1.66
N ALA A 22 -3.99 -7.90 1.71
CA ALA A 22 -4.16 -7.07 0.53
C ALA A 22 -2.89 -6.24 0.29
N VAL A 23 -2.29 -5.73 1.37
CA VAL A 23 -0.99 -5.08 1.36
C VAL A 23 -0.06 -5.85 2.29
N ASP A 24 1.15 -6.23 1.86
CA ASP A 24 2.15 -6.88 2.72
C ASP A 24 3.46 -6.08 2.76
N ARG A 25 3.73 -5.44 3.90
CA ARG A 25 4.96 -4.71 4.23
C ARG A 25 5.38 -3.67 3.17
N VAL A 26 4.42 -2.98 2.58
CA VAL A 26 4.69 -1.97 1.54
C VAL A 26 5.25 -0.69 2.18
N SER A 27 6.24 -0.10 1.52
CA SER A 27 6.79 1.21 1.90
C SER A 27 6.74 2.16 0.70
N LEU A 28 6.30 3.39 0.93
CA LEU A 28 6.11 4.42 -0.10
C LEU A 28 6.43 5.79 0.48
N THR A 29 7.24 6.57 -0.23
CA THR A 29 7.52 7.97 0.11
C THR A 29 7.07 8.88 -1.02
N LEU A 30 6.52 10.05 -0.68
CA LEU A 30 6.17 11.11 -1.64
C LEU A 30 6.72 12.44 -1.13
N ALA A 31 7.45 13.17 -1.97
CA ALA A 31 7.90 14.52 -1.66
C ALA A 31 6.79 15.56 -1.88
N GLU A 32 6.94 16.74 -1.28
CA GLU A 32 6.02 17.86 -1.54
C GLU A 32 6.11 18.30 -3.01
N GLY A 33 4.96 18.44 -3.67
CA GLY A 33 4.88 18.79 -5.10
C GLY A 33 5.16 17.65 -6.08
N GLU A 34 5.46 16.44 -5.60
CA GLU A 34 5.70 15.26 -6.44
C GLU A 34 4.38 14.63 -6.90
N ILE A 35 4.29 14.27 -8.19
CA ILE A 35 3.21 13.44 -8.74
C ILE A 35 3.77 12.04 -8.99
N ARG A 36 3.16 11.04 -8.35
CA ARG A 36 3.54 9.63 -8.50
C ARG A 36 2.32 8.79 -8.84
N GLY A 37 2.42 8.01 -9.92
CA GLY A 37 1.40 7.05 -10.33
C GLY A 37 1.69 5.66 -9.75
N LEU A 38 0.66 5.00 -9.24
CA LEU A 38 0.68 3.57 -8.89
C LEU A 38 -0.32 2.87 -9.79
N VAL A 39 0.12 1.81 -10.46
CA VAL A 39 -0.71 1.02 -11.38
C VAL A 39 -0.69 -0.44 -10.95
N GLY A 40 -1.80 -1.13 -11.15
CA GLY A 40 -1.95 -2.53 -10.79
C GLY A 40 -3.20 -3.14 -11.40
N GLU A 41 -3.22 -4.47 -11.47
CA GLU A 41 -4.38 -5.23 -11.89
C GLU A 41 -5.48 -5.20 -10.82
N SER A 42 -6.69 -5.62 -11.19
CA SER A 42 -7.81 -5.76 -10.26
C SER A 42 -7.42 -6.68 -9.10
N GLY A 43 -7.51 -6.18 -7.86
CA GLY A 43 -7.19 -6.93 -6.65
C GLY A 43 -5.71 -7.00 -6.27
N SER A 44 -4.84 -6.19 -6.87
CA SER A 44 -3.39 -6.18 -6.61
C SER A 44 -2.95 -5.48 -5.31
N GLY A 45 -3.90 -4.92 -4.55
CA GLY A 45 -3.64 -4.21 -3.30
C GLY A 45 -4.87 -4.12 -2.42
#